data_AF-A0A7S1UIV3-F1
#
_entry.id   AF-A0A7S1UIV3-F1
#
_cell.length_a   1.000
_cell.length_b   1.000
_cell.length_c   1.000
_cell.angle_alpha   90.00
_cell.angle_beta   90.00
_cell.angle_gamma   90.00
#
_symmetry.space_group_name_H-M   'P 1'
#
loop_
_entity.id
_entity.type
_entity.pdbx_description
1 polymer ?
#
loop_
_entity_poly.entity_id
_entity_poly.type
_entity_poly.pdbx_seq_one_letter_code
_entity_poly.pdbx_strand_id
1 'polypeptide(L)'
;ARSPLRRLGLVDAQQRGRVGPAASLLDRGAHVTVVDHHVEASCDFETDEYIVDKVGSVTTLIVERLEAAGLLDSLSEVECTLMALGIHADTGSLTYDSATHRDAAALTHCMSRGASQQAVAEFKHAAPTAQQRGALMSAMAALRRVKCGSGATVGVALLENAADTAGLARVTEDLLELSAADAVLLGATSPPKKKSMPSLVLCGRARANDGARDIDLGAVLGQVGGGGHP
;
A
#
# COMPACT_ATOMS: atom_id res chain seq x y z
N ALA A 1 -30.94 -22.21 -7.90
CA ALA A 1 -30.62 -20.84 -8.32
C ALA A 1 -29.67 -20.23 -7.29
N ARG A 2 -28.59 -19.54 -7.70
CA ARG A 2 -27.73 -18.81 -6.74
C ARG A 2 -28.54 -17.64 -6.17
N SER A 3 -28.44 -17.40 -4.87
CA SER A 3 -29.08 -16.27 -4.22
C SER A 3 -28.65 -14.94 -4.89
N PRO A 4 -29.57 -13.97 -5.03
CA PRO A 4 -29.21 -12.67 -5.60
C PRO A 4 -28.19 -11.97 -4.71
N LEU A 5 -27.17 -11.37 -5.32
CA LEU A 5 -26.21 -10.53 -4.61
C LEU A 5 -26.94 -9.29 -4.09
N ARG A 6 -26.95 -9.08 -2.77
CA ARG A 6 -27.70 -7.99 -2.15
C ARG A 6 -26.83 -6.80 -1.73
N ARG A 7 -25.60 -7.07 -1.30
CA ARG A 7 -24.65 -6.08 -0.80
C ARG A 7 -23.26 -6.38 -1.34
N LEU A 8 -22.50 -5.33 -1.62
CA LEU A 8 -21.12 -5.38 -2.06
C LEU A 8 -20.32 -4.33 -1.28
N GLY A 9 -19.32 -4.77 -0.53
CA GLY A 9 -18.38 -3.89 0.17
C GLY A 9 -17.06 -3.86 -0.59
N LEU A 10 -16.60 -2.66 -0.97
CA LEU A 10 -15.28 -2.42 -1.52
C LEU A 10 -14.44 -1.74 -0.46
N VAL A 11 -13.28 -2.32 -0.17
CA VAL A 11 -12.36 -1.85 0.86
C VAL A 11 -11.00 -1.63 0.21
N ASP A 12 -10.38 -0.48 0.46
CA ASP A 12 -9.09 -0.09 -0.14
C ASP A 12 -9.12 -0.01 -1.68
N ALA A 13 -10.31 0.23 -2.23
CA ALA A 13 -10.52 0.35 -3.66
C ALA A 13 -11.77 1.15 -3.97
N GLN A 14 -11.59 2.22 -4.75
CA GLN A 14 -12.70 3.03 -5.26
C GLN A 14 -12.74 3.10 -6.80
N GLN A 15 -11.88 2.35 -7.50
CA GLN A 15 -11.85 2.32 -8.96
C GLN A 15 -12.06 0.92 -9.53
N ARG A 16 -12.81 0.76 -10.63
CA ARG A 16 -13.07 -0.53 -11.29
C ARG A 16 -11.79 -1.27 -11.63
N GLY A 17 -10.77 -0.53 -12.10
CA GLY A 17 -9.46 -1.09 -12.44
C GLY A 17 -8.75 -1.76 -11.26
N ARG A 18 -9.02 -1.31 -10.02
CA ARG A 18 -8.39 -1.83 -8.79
C ARG A 18 -8.99 -3.14 -8.30
N VAL A 19 -10.26 -3.42 -8.62
CA VAL A 19 -10.95 -4.66 -8.23
C VAL A 19 -10.90 -5.76 -9.29
N GLY A 20 -10.33 -5.47 -10.46
CA GLY A 20 -10.02 -6.47 -11.49
C GLY A 20 -11.26 -7.25 -11.97
N PRO A 21 -11.20 -8.60 -12.09
CA PRO A 21 -12.33 -9.40 -12.56
C PRO A 21 -13.61 -9.25 -11.73
N ALA A 22 -13.48 -8.86 -10.46
CA ALA A 22 -14.61 -8.64 -9.57
C ALA A 22 -15.40 -7.36 -9.90
N ALA A 23 -14.90 -6.47 -10.77
CA ALA A 23 -15.61 -5.28 -11.22
C ALA A 23 -17.00 -5.60 -11.81
N SER A 24 -17.16 -6.78 -12.43
CA SER A 24 -18.45 -7.25 -12.95
C SER A 24 -19.53 -7.43 -11.88
N LEU A 25 -19.17 -7.48 -10.59
CA LEU A 25 -20.12 -7.56 -9.48
C LEU A 25 -20.82 -6.22 -9.22
N LEU A 26 -20.19 -5.09 -9.58
CA LEU A 26 -20.79 -3.75 -9.44
C LEU A 26 -22.06 -3.61 -10.30
N ASP A 27 -22.10 -4.32 -11.43
CA ASP A 27 -23.20 -4.21 -12.39
C ASP A 27 -24.41 -5.11 -12.04
N ARG A 28 -24.40 -5.75 -10.85
CA ARG A 28 -25.43 -6.69 -10.41
C ARG A 28 -26.56 -6.07 -9.60
N GLY A 29 -26.61 -4.73 -9.49
CA GLY A 29 -27.66 -4.01 -8.75
C GLY A 29 -27.67 -4.32 -7.25
N ALA A 30 -26.51 -4.66 -6.68
CA ALA A 30 -26.33 -4.82 -5.24
C ALA A 30 -26.14 -3.45 -4.59
N HIS A 31 -26.47 -3.32 -3.30
CA HIS A 31 -26.16 -2.12 -2.54
C HIS A 31 -24.65 -2.03 -2.30
N VAL A 32 -24.01 -0.97 -2.80
CA VAL A 32 -22.55 -0.79 -2.84
C VAL A 32 -22.09 0.15 -1.73
N THR A 33 -21.24 -0.36 -0.85
CA THR A 33 -20.52 0.43 0.16
C THR A 33 -19.04 0.46 -0.20
N VAL A 34 -18.45 1.66 -0.29
CA VAL A 34 -17.01 1.86 -0.47
C VAL A 34 -16.42 2.39 0.82
N VAL A 35 -15.32 1.80 1.29
CA VAL A 35 -14.50 2.26 2.40
C VAL A 35 -13.07 2.41 1.90
N ASP A 36 -12.55 3.63 1.85
CA ASP A 36 -11.21 3.92 1.33
C ASP A 36 -10.57 5.09 2.12
N HIS A 37 -9.25 5.22 2.06
CA HIS A 37 -8.50 6.33 2.68
C HIS A 37 -7.78 7.23 1.67
N HIS A 38 -7.83 6.88 0.38
CA HIS A 38 -7.25 7.66 -0.72
C HIS A 38 -8.17 8.85 -1.11
N VAL A 39 -8.10 9.95 -0.37
CA VAL A 39 -8.97 11.13 -0.56
C VAL A 39 -8.74 11.87 -1.88
N GLU A 40 -7.57 11.71 -2.50
CA GLU A 40 -7.22 12.34 -3.77
C GLU A 40 -7.75 11.58 -4.99
N ALA A 41 -8.17 10.33 -4.82
CA ALA A 41 -8.72 9.51 -5.89
C ALA A 41 -10.23 9.72 -6.02
N SER A 42 -10.72 9.57 -7.26
CA SER A 42 -12.15 9.62 -7.58
C SER A 42 -12.71 8.21 -7.78
N CYS A 43 -13.96 8.01 -7.34
CA CYS A 43 -14.71 6.80 -7.64
C CYS A 43 -15.29 6.84 -9.08
N ASP A 44 -15.18 5.73 -9.82
CA ASP A 44 -15.63 5.59 -11.22
C ASP A 44 -16.90 4.73 -11.39
N PHE A 45 -17.65 4.54 -10.32
CA PHE A 45 -18.95 3.84 -10.31
C PHE A 45 -19.90 4.45 -9.27
N GLU A 46 -21.19 4.14 -9.38
CA GLU A 46 -22.20 4.57 -8.41
C GLU A 46 -22.08 3.78 -7.09
N THR A 47 -22.28 4.48 -5.98
CA THR A 47 -22.18 3.93 -4.62
C THR A 47 -23.39 4.35 -3.80
N ASP A 48 -23.96 3.45 -3.02
CA ASP A 48 -25.01 3.75 -2.05
C ASP A 48 -24.44 4.36 -0.76
N GLU A 49 -23.26 3.88 -0.34
CA GLU A 49 -22.51 4.42 0.78
C GLU A 49 -21.05 4.67 0.37
N TYR A 50 -20.58 5.90 0.57
CA TYR A 50 -19.22 6.31 0.21
C TYR A 50 -18.51 6.86 1.44
N ILE A 51 -17.56 6.08 1.93
CA ILE A 51 -16.83 6.31 3.17
C ILE A 51 -15.38 6.52 2.79
N VAL A 52 -14.98 7.78 2.73
CA VAL A 52 -13.60 8.15 2.44
C VAL A 52 -13.20 9.29 3.36
N ASP A 53 -12.05 9.13 4.01
CA ASP A 53 -11.53 10.12 4.94
C ASP A 53 -10.01 10.04 5.01
N LYS A 54 -9.38 11.14 5.43
CA LYS A 54 -7.92 11.27 5.48
C LYS A 54 -7.38 10.61 6.74
N VAL A 55 -7.02 9.33 6.62
CA VAL A 55 -6.35 8.52 7.65
C VAL A 55 -5.21 7.71 7.03
N GLY A 56 -4.32 7.20 7.88
CA GLY A 56 -3.16 6.44 7.42
C GLY A 56 -3.50 5.05 6.89
N SER A 57 -4.58 4.42 7.36
CA SER A 57 -5.07 3.12 6.88
C SER A 57 -6.58 3.10 6.73
N VAL A 58 -7.10 2.44 5.69
CA VAL A 58 -8.53 2.10 5.58
C VAL A 58 -9.04 1.33 6.81
N THR A 59 -8.15 0.56 7.45
CA THR A 59 -8.47 -0.23 8.64
C THR A 59 -8.91 0.64 9.80
N THR A 60 -8.38 1.87 9.91
CA THR A 60 -8.79 2.85 10.91
C THR A 60 -10.27 3.20 10.75
N LEU A 61 -10.75 3.41 9.52
CA LEU A 61 -12.17 3.68 9.23
C LEU A 61 -13.09 2.51 9.54
N ILE A 62 -12.56 1.27 9.45
CA ILE A 62 -13.28 0.06 9.81
C ILE A 62 -13.41 -0.03 11.34
N VAL A 63 -12.31 0.17 12.08
CA VAL A 63 -12.29 0.15 13.55
C VAL A 63 -13.28 1.18 14.12
N GLU A 64 -13.24 2.42 13.63
CA GLU A 64 -14.13 3.49 14.08
C GLU A 64 -15.62 3.17 13.82
N ARG A 65 -15.93 2.49 12.72
CA ARG A 65 -17.32 2.05 12.44
C ARG A 65 -17.77 0.93 13.33
N LEU A 66 -16.89 -0.03 13.59
CA LEU A 66 -17.19 -1.10 14.54
C LEU A 66 -17.36 -0.52 15.95
N GLU A 67 -16.63 0.53 16.30
CA GLU A 67 -16.80 1.25 17.57
C GLU A 67 -18.16 1.94 17.63
N ALA A 68 -18.49 2.75 16.62
CA ALA A 68 -19.75 3.47 16.53
C ALA A 68 -20.96 2.53 16.51
N ALA A 69 -20.80 1.31 15.97
CA ALA A 69 -21.83 0.27 15.97
C ALA A 69 -21.90 -0.54 17.28
N GLY A 70 -21.01 -0.32 18.24
CA GLY A 70 -20.91 -1.11 19.47
C GLY A 70 -20.48 -2.55 19.24
N LEU A 71 -19.76 -2.82 18.14
CA LEU A 71 -19.35 -4.15 17.71
C LEU A 71 -17.89 -4.49 18.01
N LEU A 72 -17.05 -3.52 18.42
CA LEU A 72 -15.66 -3.81 18.79
C LEU A 72 -15.56 -4.88 19.90
N ASP A 73 -16.53 -4.92 20.80
CA ASP A 73 -16.57 -5.90 21.87
C ASP A 73 -16.84 -7.34 21.41
N SER A 74 -17.29 -7.52 20.16
CA SER A 74 -17.54 -8.83 19.56
C SER A 74 -16.34 -9.43 18.82
N LEU A 75 -15.29 -8.63 18.62
CA LEU A 75 -14.12 -9.06 17.86
C LEU A 75 -13.24 -10.00 18.66
N SER A 76 -12.74 -11.02 17.96
CA SER A 76 -11.71 -11.93 18.46
C SER A 76 -10.33 -11.27 18.47
N GLU A 77 -9.42 -11.82 19.29
CA GLU A 77 -8.01 -11.40 19.31
C GLU A 77 -7.35 -11.51 17.92
N VAL A 78 -7.77 -12.50 17.11
CA VAL A 78 -7.28 -12.69 15.74
C VAL A 78 -7.73 -11.55 14.83
N GLU A 79 -9.00 -11.15 14.89
CA GLU A 79 -9.52 -10.01 14.12
C GLU A 79 -8.84 -8.70 14.56
N CYS A 80 -8.66 -8.48 15.87
CA CYS A 80 -7.91 -7.35 16.40
C CYS A 80 -6.45 -7.34 15.93
N THR A 81 -5.81 -8.50 15.89
CA THR A 81 -4.43 -8.64 15.38
C THR A 81 -4.38 -8.30 13.89
N LEU A 82 -5.31 -8.79 13.08
CA LEU A 82 -5.38 -8.49 11.64
C LEU A 82 -5.58 -6.99 11.39
N MET A 83 -6.46 -6.34 12.16
CA MET A 83 -6.65 -4.90 12.05
C MET A 83 -5.39 -4.12 12.44
N ALA A 84 -4.73 -4.52 13.53
CA ALA A 84 -3.46 -3.89 13.92
C ALA A 84 -2.39 -4.03 12.83
N LEU A 85 -2.27 -5.21 12.22
CA LEU A 85 -1.35 -5.45 11.11
C LEU A 85 -1.64 -4.55 9.90
N GLY A 86 -2.92 -4.37 9.53
CA GLY A 86 -3.32 -3.45 8.46
C GLY A 86 -2.88 -2.01 8.75
N ILE A 87 -3.13 -1.51 9.96
CA ILE A 87 -2.69 -0.17 10.36
C ILE A 87 -1.15 -0.08 10.35
N HIS A 88 -0.44 -1.07 10.90
CA HIS A 88 1.03 -1.06 10.89
C HIS A 88 1.61 -1.08 9.47
N ALA A 89 0.98 -1.80 8.54
CA ALA A 89 1.41 -1.89 7.15
C ALA A 89 1.29 -0.55 6.42
N ASP A 90 0.13 0.10 6.49
CA ASP A 90 -0.12 1.33 5.72
C ASP A 90 0.53 2.57 6.35
N THR A 91 0.77 2.56 7.66
CA THR A 91 1.32 3.72 8.40
C THR A 91 2.82 3.62 8.65
N GLY A 92 3.48 2.55 8.21
CA GLY A 92 4.87 2.28 8.57
C GLY A 92 5.04 2.15 10.08
N SER A 93 4.05 1.57 10.76
CA SER A 93 3.94 1.60 12.23
C SER A 93 3.94 3.03 12.80
N LEU A 94 3.07 3.89 12.27
CA LEU A 94 2.89 5.30 12.65
C LEU A 94 4.12 6.20 12.38
N THR A 95 4.98 5.83 11.44
CA THR A 95 6.17 6.63 11.08
C THR A 95 6.09 7.32 9.73
N TYR A 96 5.11 6.96 8.89
CA TYR A 96 4.85 7.67 7.65
C TYR A 96 4.05 8.95 7.87
N ASP A 97 4.28 9.96 7.03
CA ASP A 97 3.61 11.27 7.12
C ASP A 97 2.09 11.19 6.88
N SER A 98 1.60 10.10 6.28
CA SER A 98 0.17 9.80 6.11
C SER A 98 -0.50 9.34 7.41
N ALA A 99 0.27 8.89 8.40
CA ALA A 99 -0.28 8.42 9.67
C ALA A 99 -0.92 9.56 10.46
N THR A 100 -2.02 9.27 11.13
CA THR A 100 -2.81 10.23 11.91
C THR A 100 -3.01 9.75 13.35
N HIS A 101 -3.44 10.67 14.22
CA HIS A 101 -3.82 10.32 15.59
C HIS A 101 -4.95 9.30 15.67
N ARG A 102 -5.80 9.20 14.63
CA ARG A 102 -6.88 8.22 14.54
C ARG A 102 -6.36 6.80 14.36
N ASP A 103 -5.27 6.64 13.60
CA ASP A 103 -4.60 5.34 13.45
C ASP A 103 -4.05 4.84 14.80
N ALA A 104 -3.50 5.75 15.60
CA ALA A 104 -3.04 5.43 16.96
C ALA A 104 -4.20 5.08 17.91
N ALA A 105 -5.34 5.78 17.80
CA ALA A 105 -6.54 5.47 18.58
C ALA A 105 -7.13 4.10 18.21
N ALA A 106 -7.17 3.77 16.92
CA ALA A 106 -7.60 2.47 16.42
C ALA A 106 -6.67 1.35 16.90
N LEU A 107 -5.35 1.55 16.86
CA LEU A 107 -4.38 0.61 17.42
C LEU A 107 -4.57 0.41 18.93
N THR A 108 -4.86 1.47 19.67
CA THR A 108 -5.15 1.38 21.11
C THR A 108 -6.30 0.42 21.38
N HIS A 109 -7.36 0.49 20.57
CA HIS A 109 -8.48 -0.46 20.64
C HIS A 109 -8.07 -1.89 20.29
N CYS A 110 -7.34 -2.10 19.20
CA CYS A 110 -6.88 -3.45 18.86
C CYS A 110 -6.01 -4.05 19.98
N MET A 111 -5.12 -3.25 20.57
CA MET A 111 -4.22 -3.68 21.64
C MET A 111 -4.96 -3.97 22.95
N SER A 112 -5.94 -3.15 23.34
CA SER A 112 -6.75 -3.39 24.54
C SER A 112 -7.54 -4.71 24.46
N ARG A 113 -7.70 -5.24 23.25
CA ARG A 113 -8.43 -6.48 22.92
C ARG A 113 -7.52 -7.66 22.56
N GLY A 114 -6.23 -7.57 22.90
CA GLY A 114 -5.30 -8.71 22.76
C GLY A 114 -4.64 -8.83 21.38
N ALA A 115 -4.61 -7.78 20.55
CA ALA A 115 -3.84 -7.81 19.31
C ALA A 115 -2.37 -8.20 19.57
N SER A 116 -1.90 -9.24 18.88
CA SER A 116 -0.60 -9.86 19.13
C SER A 116 0.55 -8.97 18.68
N GLN A 117 1.29 -8.44 19.65
CA GLN A 117 2.52 -7.68 19.40
C GLN A 117 3.63 -8.55 18.79
N GLN A 118 3.62 -9.87 19.09
CA GLN A 118 4.52 -10.81 18.46
C GLN A 118 4.24 -10.91 16.96
N ALA A 119 2.97 -11.03 16.55
CA ALA A 119 2.60 -11.07 15.13
C ALA A 119 2.98 -9.78 14.40
N VAL A 120 2.81 -8.63 15.05
CA VAL A 120 3.27 -7.33 14.51
C VAL A 120 4.79 -7.31 14.32
N ALA A 121 5.55 -7.78 15.31
CA ALA A 121 7.02 -7.84 15.21
C ALA A 121 7.48 -8.80 14.10
N GLU A 122 6.85 -9.98 13.99
CA GLU A 122 7.14 -10.95 12.93
C GLU A 122 6.81 -10.40 11.54
N PHE A 123 5.70 -9.68 11.40
CA PHE A 123 5.33 -9.01 10.16
C PHE A 123 6.36 -7.95 9.74
N LYS A 124 6.79 -7.10 10.68
CA LYS A 124 7.75 -6.01 10.43
C LYS A 124 9.17 -6.51 10.15
N HIS A 125 9.56 -7.60 10.79
CA HIS A 125 10.92 -8.16 10.70
C HIS A 125 10.99 -9.45 9.88
N ALA A 126 9.98 -9.69 9.04
CA ALA A 126 9.97 -10.84 8.15
C ALA A 126 11.25 -10.83 7.28
N ALA A 127 12.05 -11.88 7.39
CA ALA A 127 13.28 -11.99 6.61
C ALA A 127 12.96 -11.96 5.11
N PRO A 128 13.68 -11.18 4.29
CA PRO A 128 13.45 -11.15 2.86
C PRO A 128 13.64 -12.55 2.29
N THR A 129 12.78 -12.96 1.37
CA THR A 129 12.88 -14.25 0.68
C THR A 129 14.20 -14.35 -0.11
N ALA A 130 14.62 -15.56 -0.50
CA ALA A 130 15.82 -15.74 -1.33
C ALA A 130 15.75 -14.92 -2.63
N GLN A 131 14.56 -14.82 -3.22
CA GLN A 131 14.30 -14.01 -4.41
C GLN A 131 14.44 -12.51 -4.12
N GLN A 132 13.86 -12.00 -3.03
CA GLN A 132 14.00 -10.59 -2.64
C GLN A 132 15.45 -10.23 -2.32
N ARG A 133 16.20 -11.11 -1.65
CA ARG A 133 17.64 -10.91 -1.41
C ARG A 133 18.43 -10.85 -2.71
N GLY A 134 18.15 -11.75 -3.66
CA GLY A 134 18.75 -11.73 -4.99
C GLY A 134 18.43 -10.43 -5.75
N ALA A 135 17.17 -10.01 -5.73
CA ALA A 135 16.72 -8.77 -6.35
C ALA A 135 17.39 -7.54 -5.72
N LEU A 136 17.52 -7.49 -4.39
CA LEU A 136 18.20 -6.41 -3.67
C LEU A 136 19.67 -6.34 -4.04
N MET A 137 20.38 -7.48 -4.09
CA MET A 137 21.78 -7.52 -4.51
C MET A 137 21.96 -7.02 -5.95
N SER A 138 21.11 -7.46 -6.86
CA SER A 138 21.12 -6.98 -8.26
C SER A 138 20.79 -5.49 -8.35
N ALA A 139 19.82 -5.00 -7.58
CA ALA A 139 19.42 -3.60 -7.60
C ALA A 139 20.52 -2.70 -7.04
N MET A 140 21.19 -3.13 -5.96
CA MET A 140 22.37 -2.44 -5.41
C MET A 140 23.51 -2.39 -6.42
N ALA A 141 23.77 -3.48 -7.15
CA ALA A 141 24.81 -3.51 -8.18
C ALA A 141 24.49 -2.60 -9.38
N ALA A 142 23.21 -2.47 -9.73
CA ALA A 142 22.74 -1.62 -10.83
C ALA A 142 22.44 -0.17 -10.41
N LEU A 143 22.55 0.16 -9.12
CA LEU A 143 22.10 1.44 -8.58
C LEU A 143 22.94 2.61 -9.12
N ARG A 144 22.25 3.58 -9.73
CA ARG A 144 22.81 4.85 -10.16
C ARG A 144 22.23 5.96 -9.31
N ARG A 145 23.07 6.84 -8.77
CA ARG A 145 22.61 8.04 -8.05
C ARG A 145 22.59 9.23 -8.99
N VAL A 146 21.48 9.95 -8.96
CA VAL A 146 21.25 11.20 -9.71
C VAL A 146 21.07 12.30 -8.68
N LYS A 147 21.78 13.42 -8.86
CA LYS A 147 21.57 14.61 -8.03
C LYS A 147 20.56 15.52 -8.72
N CYS A 148 19.48 15.84 -8.03
CA CYS A 148 18.45 16.73 -8.53
C CYS A 148 18.88 18.20 -8.39
N GLY A 149 18.22 19.09 -9.14
CA GLY A 149 18.44 20.53 -9.05
C GLY A 149 18.16 21.13 -7.66
N SER A 150 17.29 20.49 -6.89
CA SER A 150 17.01 20.81 -5.47
C SER A 150 18.14 20.42 -4.51
N GLY A 151 19.13 19.64 -4.96
CA GLY A 151 20.20 19.10 -4.13
C GLY A 151 19.94 17.68 -3.61
N ALA A 152 18.70 17.20 -3.70
CA ALA A 152 18.31 15.84 -3.33
C ALA A 152 19.05 14.77 -4.17
N THR A 153 19.32 13.62 -3.57
CA THR A 153 19.90 12.46 -4.27
C THR A 153 18.85 11.38 -4.51
N VAL A 154 18.63 11.02 -5.77
CA VAL A 154 17.71 9.96 -6.18
C VAL A 154 18.50 8.75 -6.69
N GLY A 155 18.32 7.61 -6.05
CA GLY A 155 18.81 6.32 -6.53
C GLY A 155 17.88 5.75 -7.60
N VAL A 156 18.43 5.24 -8.69
CA VAL A 156 17.67 4.62 -9.78
C VAL A 156 18.30 3.28 -10.11
N ALA A 157 17.50 2.21 -10.13
CA ALA A 157 17.94 0.88 -10.52
C ALA A 157 16.89 0.20 -11.40
N LEU A 158 17.34 -0.64 -12.33
CA LEU A 158 16.48 -1.44 -13.21
C LEU A 158 16.88 -2.91 -13.12
N LEU A 159 15.92 -3.76 -12.76
CA LEU A 159 16.05 -5.21 -12.80
C LEU A 159 15.51 -5.72 -14.13
N GLU A 160 16.39 -6.29 -14.94
CA GLU A 160 16.01 -6.88 -16.22
C GLU A 160 15.56 -8.33 -16.05
N ASN A 161 14.50 -8.72 -16.77
CA ASN A 161 13.99 -10.10 -16.80
C ASN A 161 13.63 -10.68 -15.42
N ALA A 162 13.07 -9.84 -14.54
CA ALA A 162 12.55 -10.28 -13.25
C ALA A 162 11.40 -11.28 -13.47
N ALA A 163 11.61 -12.52 -13.02
CA ALA A 163 10.65 -13.60 -13.14
C ALA A 163 9.36 -13.33 -12.35
N ASP A 164 9.48 -12.57 -11.26
CA ASP A 164 8.36 -12.17 -10.42
C ASP A 164 8.68 -10.84 -9.71
N THR A 165 7.70 -9.95 -9.73
CA THR A 165 7.75 -8.59 -9.16
C THR A 165 7.06 -8.51 -7.79
N ALA A 166 6.54 -9.62 -7.28
CA ALA A 166 6.01 -9.69 -5.93
C ALA A 166 7.11 -9.32 -4.92
N GLY A 167 6.77 -8.40 -4.01
CA GLY A 167 7.71 -7.91 -3.00
C GLY A 167 8.70 -6.84 -3.47
N LEU A 168 8.53 -6.28 -4.69
CA LEU A 168 9.38 -5.17 -5.18
C LEU A 168 9.33 -3.95 -4.24
N ALA A 169 8.19 -3.69 -3.60
CA ALA A 169 8.04 -2.62 -2.61
C ALA A 169 9.01 -2.78 -1.44
N ARG A 170 9.13 -4.00 -0.89
CA ARG A 170 10.07 -4.29 0.19
C ARG A 170 11.52 -4.15 -0.26
N VAL A 171 11.85 -4.65 -1.46
CA VAL A 171 13.19 -4.49 -2.03
C VAL A 171 13.54 -3.01 -2.23
N THR A 172 12.56 -2.19 -2.63
CA THR A 172 12.75 -0.74 -2.81
C THR A 172 12.97 -0.02 -1.48
N GLU A 173 12.27 -0.45 -0.43
CA GLU A 173 12.47 0.04 0.95
C GLU A 173 13.88 -0.29 1.46
N ASP A 174 14.28 -1.56 1.39
CA ASP A 174 15.63 -1.99 1.79
C ASP A 174 16.72 -1.29 0.95
N LEU A 175 16.48 -1.06 -0.35
CA LEU A 175 17.37 -0.31 -1.24
C LEU A 175 17.48 1.16 -0.84
N LEU A 176 16.38 1.80 -0.44
CA LEU A 176 16.40 3.17 0.08
C LEU A 176 17.27 3.26 1.34
N GLU A 177 17.10 2.32 2.27
CA GLU A 177 17.89 2.26 3.50
C GLU A 177 19.39 2.13 3.22
N LEU A 178 19.78 1.22 2.33
CA LEU A 178 21.18 0.91 2.02
C LEU A 178 21.86 1.89 1.06
N SER A 179 21.10 2.60 0.22
CA SER A 179 21.65 3.48 -0.83
C SER A 179 22.17 4.83 -0.33
N ALA A 180 21.77 5.23 0.89
CA ALA A 180 21.92 6.58 1.44
C ALA A 180 21.37 7.70 0.53
N ALA A 181 20.44 7.36 -0.39
CA ALA A 181 19.72 8.34 -1.19
C ALA A 181 18.53 8.93 -0.40
N ASP A 182 18.06 10.10 -0.83
CA ASP A 182 16.85 10.75 -0.29
C ASP A 182 15.58 10.07 -0.84
N ALA A 183 15.64 9.58 -2.09
CA ALA A 183 14.61 8.74 -2.68
C ALA A 183 15.21 7.66 -3.59
N VAL A 184 14.44 6.62 -3.87
CA VAL A 184 14.78 5.53 -4.79
C VAL A 184 13.62 5.25 -5.74
N LEU A 185 13.95 5.06 -7.01
CA LEU A 185 13.10 4.49 -8.05
C LEU A 185 13.68 3.14 -8.49
N LEU A 186 12.93 2.06 -8.23
CA LEU A 186 13.29 0.72 -8.66
C LEU A 186 12.31 0.25 -9.75
N GLY A 187 12.86 -0.07 -10.93
CA GLY A 187 12.12 -0.70 -12.01
C GLY A 187 12.40 -2.20 -12.09
N ALA A 188 11.40 -2.98 -12.45
CA ALA A 188 11.56 -4.39 -12.79
C ALA A 188 10.82 -4.68 -14.11
N THR A 189 11.55 -5.21 -15.09
CA THR A 189 10.96 -5.69 -16.35
C THR A 189 10.72 -7.18 -16.27
N SER A 190 9.54 -7.63 -16.70
CA SER A 190 9.27 -9.05 -16.86
C SER A 190 9.25 -9.44 -18.33
N PRO A 191 9.78 -10.63 -18.68
CA PRO A 191 9.77 -11.09 -20.05
C PRO A 191 8.32 -11.26 -20.54
N PRO A 192 8.06 -11.08 -21.84
CA PRO A 192 6.73 -11.21 -22.40
C PRO A 192 6.19 -12.64 -22.17
N LYS A 193 5.02 -12.75 -21.54
CA LYS A 193 4.24 -13.99 -21.56
C LYS A 193 3.64 -14.15 -22.96
N LYS A 194 3.47 -15.38 -23.47
CA LYS A 194 2.97 -15.66 -24.84
C LYS A 194 1.80 -14.72 -25.23
N LYS A 195 2.02 -13.86 -26.23
CA LYS A 195 1.11 -12.79 -26.75
C LYS A 195 0.97 -11.50 -25.94
N SER A 196 1.81 -11.24 -24.94
CA SER A 196 1.86 -9.97 -24.19
C SER A 196 3.14 -9.19 -24.48
N MET A 197 3.06 -7.86 -24.35
CA MET A 197 4.23 -6.98 -24.36
C MET A 197 5.06 -7.19 -23.08
N PRO A 198 6.37 -6.89 -23.09
CA PRO A 198 7.14 -6.79 -21.85
C PRO A 198 6.48 -5.78 -20.90
N SER A 199 6.38 -6.13 -19.62
CA SER A 199 5.80 -5.27 -18.58
C SER A 199 6.90 -4.65 -17.74
N LEU A 200 6.74 -3.37 -17.40
CA LEU A 200 7.57 -2.66 -16.42
C LEU A 200 6.73 -2.38 -15.18
N VAL A 201 7.25 -2.77 -14.02
CA VAL A 201 6.72 -2.36 -12.72
C VAL A 201 7.70 -1.37 -12.11
N LEU A 202 7.22 -0.18 -11.72
CA LEU A 202 7.99 0.83 -11.04
C LEU A 202 7.55 0.92 -9.59
N CYS A 203 8.51 1.02 -8.68
CA CYS A 203 8.25 1.30 -7.28
C CYS A 203 9.15 2.46 -6.81
N GLY A 204 8.53 3.43 -6.16
CA GLY A 204 9.22 4.58 -5.57
C GLY A 204 9.13 4.58 -4.05
N ARG A 205 10.21 4.99 -3.39
CA ARG A 205 10.25 5.28 -1.95
C ARG A 205 11.10 6.52 -1.69
N ALA A 206 10.62 7.40 -0.83
CA ALA A 206 11.33 8.60 -0.37
C ALA A 206 11.47 8.57 1.15
N ARG A 207 12.51 9.23 1.69
CA ARG A 207 12.69 9.43 3.12
C ARG A 207 11.83 10.59 3.59
N ALA A 208 11.31 10.52 4.82
CA ALA A 208 10.76 11.68 5.50
C ALA A 208 11.90 12.56 6.06
N ASN A 209 12.66 13.23 5.18
CA ASN A 209 13.77 14.10 5.55
C ASN A 209 13.79 15.40 4.74
N ASP A 210 14.60 16.37 5.17
CA ASP A 210 14.70 17.68 4.51
C ASP A 210 15.19 17.59 3.05
N GLY A 211 15.99 16.57 2.73
CA GLY A 211 16.51 16.35 1.38
C GLY A 211 15.45 15.87 0.39
N ALA A 212 14.41 15.18 0.86
CA ALA A 212 13.34 14.63 0.02
C ALA A 212 12.06 15.48 -0.01
N ARG A 213 11.99 16.59 0.74
CA ARG A 213 10.76 17.42 0.86
C ARG A 213 10.19 17.90 -0.47
N ASP A 214 11.04 18.12 -1.47
CA ASP A 214 10.65 18.59 -2.79
C ASP A 214 10.44 17.44 -3.80
N ILE A 215 10.50 16.19 -3.35
CA ILE A 215 10.27 15.00 -4.18
C ILE A 215 8.83 14.56 -3.97
N ASP A 216 8.02 14.63 -5.03
CA ASP A 216 6.68 14.06 -5.08
C ASP A 216 6.69 12.85 -6.02
N LEU A 217 6.86 11.66 -5.45
CA LEU A 217 6.88 10.41 -6.20
C LEU A 217 5.50 10.06 -6.78
N GLY A 218 4.43 10.46 -6.11
CA GLY A 218 3.06 10.31 -6.60
C GLY A 218 2.86 11.05 -7.93
N ALA A 219 3.29 12.31 -8.00
CA ALA A 219 3.25 13.12 -9.21
C ALA A 219 4.16 12.56 -10.31
N VAL A 220 5.37 12.11 -9.97
CA VAL A 220 6.31 11.52 -10.93
C VAL A 220 5.74 10.23 -11.54
N LEU A 221 5.23 9.31 -10.72
CA LEU A 221 4.68 8.04 -11.18
C LEU A 221 3.32 8.25 -11.87
N GLY A 222 2.56 9.28 -11.51
CA GLY A 222 1.31 9.66 -12.19
C GLY A 222 1.50 9.97 -13.68
N GLN A 223 2.64 10.54 -14.08
CA GLN A 223 2.94 10.87 -15.49
C GLN A 223 3.06 9.63 -16.39
N VAL A 224 3.32 8.45 -15.81
CA VAL A 224 3.45 7.18 -16.52
C VAL A 224 2.26 6.25 -16.29
N GLY A 225 1.13 6.77 -15.80
CA GLY A 225 -0.09 6.02 -15.51
C GLY A 225 -0.05 5.24 -14.19
N GLY A 226 0.88 5.57 -13.30
CA GLY A 226 0.94 5.07 -11.92
C GLY A 226 0.24 6.02 -10.93
N GLY A 227 0.75 6.07 -9.72
CA GLY A 227 0.26 6.93 -8.63
C GLY A 227 0.98 6.62 -7.33
N GLY A 228 0.44 7.11 -6.21
CA GLY A 228 0.98 6.87 -4.87
C GLY A 228 0.87 8.11 -3.99
N HIS A 229 1.75 8.18 -3.00
CA HIS A 229 1.91 9.33 -2.12
C HIS A 229 3.15 10.14 -2.53
N PRO A 230 3.24 11.41 -2.10
CA PRO A 230 4.45 12.23 -2.26
C PRO A 230 5.73 11.50 -1.84
#